data_AF-A0A7L2JH47-F1
#
_entry.id   AF-A0A7L2JH47-F1
#
_cell.length_a   1.000
_cell.length_b   1.000
_cell.length_c   1.000
_cell.angle_alpha   90.00
_cell.angle_beta   90.00
_cell.angle_gamma   90.00
#
_symmetry.space_group_name_H-M   'P 1'
#
loop_
_entity.id
_entity.type
_entity.pdbx_description
1 polymer ?
#
loop_
_entity_poly.entity_id
_entity_poly.type
_entity_poly.pdbx_seq_one_letter_code
_entity_poly.pdbx_strand_id
1 'polypeptide(L)'
;IGVGSAFEGWSPREQDVVYQVLIPMTPPRGHSFHLELDSAEHRQVRNFRVRVQLECTCTKEQQGENVLCFLHQPEEERRRSQDPSLLDTLCTDSYLDVHKTARWFHQLVRAIWPALPQSHNWHLTLLPSRRCCQFRVTNGQESFRIEMQFGVQRGDSDIFVSSLPAYAGTPSTLWPETCAVAEMKFFQHIARQAPPDSLHLRCLQLFTRLLLGIGFSTYTMKTVVMHLLITIPVSKWCRRHFLRRLMDISNTLRLSLEVKRLDHFIVGNQRLPEEIRLPQDDVQTAEPPNLFHHLAMDPVAHSQGMGDYRHL
;
A
#
# COMPACT_ATOMS: atom_id res chain seq x y z
N ILE A 1 -2.21 9.16 3.31
CA ILE A 1 -2.72 8.10 4.22
C ILE A 1 -1.51 7.36 4.78
N GLY A 2 -1.27 7.39 6.10
CA GLY A 2 -0.18 6.63 6.70
C GLY A 2 -0.52 5.14 6.74
N VAL A 3 0.36 4.27 6.26
CA VAL A 3 0.16 2.81 6.19
C VAL A 3 1.39 2.07 6.70
N GLY A 4 1.25 0.77 6.98
CA GLY A 4 2.36 -0.06 7.40
C GLY A 4 2.78 0.14 8.87
N SER A 5 3.87 -0.53 9.24
CA SER A 5 4.21 -0.81 10.65
C SER A 5 4.30 0.40 11.57
N ALA A 6 4.74 1.56 11.06
CA ALA A 6 4.86 2.80 11.82
C ALA A 6 3.49 3.37 12.22
N PHE A 7 2.55 3.43 11.27
CA PHE A 7 1.21 3.99 11.49
C PHE A 7 0.25 2.98 12.11
N GLU A 8 0.53 1.69 11.95
CA GLU A 8 -0.21 0.59 12.58
C GLU A 8 0.30 0.28 14.01
N GLY A 9 1.37 0.95 14.47
CA GLY A 9 1.84 0.91 15.85
C GLY A 9 2.65 -0.31 16.26
N TRP A 10 3.13 -1.13 15.31
CA TRP A 10 3.90 -2.35 15.58
C TRP A 10 5.32 -2.34 14.99
N SER A 11 5.87 -1.17 14.66
CA SER A 11 7.21 -1.09 14.07
C SER A 11 8.27 -1.88 14.86
N PRO A 12 9.08 -2.73 14.20
CA PRO A 12 10.00 -3.65 14.89
C PRO A 12 11.17 -2.93 15.56
N ARG A 13 11.59 -1.74 15.11
CA ARG A 13 12.73 -0.99 15.67
C ARG A 13 12.34 0.47 15.91
N GLU A 14 12.90 1.08 16.94
CA GLU A 14 12.75 2.52 17.19
C GLU A 14 13.74 3.34 16.35
N GLN A 15 14.94 2.82 16.06
CA GLN A 15 15.99 3.57 15.36
C GLN A 15 15.91 3.54 13.81
N ASP A 16 15.09 2.67 13.19
CA ASP A 16 14.99 2.52 11.73
C ASP A 16 13.52 2.45 11.25
N VAL A 17 12.64 3.22 11.89
CA VAL A 17 11.22 3.29 11.49
C VAL A 17 11.12 3.86 10.08
N VAL A 18 10.47 3.11 9.18
CA VAL A 18 10.08 3.60 7.86
C VAL A 18 8.63 4.05 7.90
N TYR A 19 8.41 5.34 7.75
CA TYR A 19 7.07 5.93 7.65
C TYR A 19 6.57 5.80 6.22
N GLN A 20 5.67 4.84 6.01
CA GLN A 20 5.08 4.60 4.69
C GLN A 20 3.80 5.41 4.54
N VAL A 21 3.73 6.21 3.49
CA VAL A 21 2.60 7.10 3.20
C VAL A 21 2.10 6.78 1.80
N LEU A 22 0.85 6.35 1.70
CA LEU A 22 0.13 6.29 0.45
C LEU A 22 -0.44 7.68 0.13
N ILE A 23 -0.03 8.25 -0.99
CA ILE A 23 -0.54 9.50 -1.56
C ILE A 23 -1.67 9.13 -2.53
N PRO A 24 -2.95 9.38 -2.16
CA PRO A 24 -4.06 9.17 -3.06
C PRO A 24 -3.95 10.17 -4.22
N MET A 25 -3.97 9.65 -5.44
CA MET A 25 -3.99 10.46 -6.63
C MET A 25 -5.42 10.62 -7.12
N THR A 26 -5.79 11.87 -7.38
CA THR A 26 -7.06 12.23 -8.01
C THR A 26 -6.77 12.82 -9.38
N PRO A 27 -7.62 12.58 -10.38
CA PRO A 27 -7.43 13.21 -11.67
C PRO A 27 -7.50 14.74 -11.53
N PRO A 28 -6.67 15.49 -12.27
CA PRO A 28 -6.80 16.94 -12.37
C PRO A 28 -8.13 17.32 -13.02
N ARG A 29 -8.50 18.61 -12.97
CA ARG A 29 -9.69 19.10 -13.66
C ARG A 29 -9.65 18.76 -15.15
N GLY A 30 -10.81 18.38 -15.70
CA GLY A 30 -10.95 18.00 -17.11
C GLY A 30 -10.34 16.64 -17.46
N HIS A 31 -9.97 15.83 -16.47
CA HIS A 31 -9.51 14.45 -16.71
C HIS A 31 -10.27 13.48 -15.80
N SER A 32 -10.28 12.22 -16.19
CA SER A 32 -10.76 11.10 -15.39
C SER A 32 -9.75 9.95 -15.39
N PHE A 33 -9.77 9.18 -14.29
CA PHE A 33 -8.98 7.97 -14.15
C PHE A 33 -9.90 6.76 -14.27
N HIS A 34 -9.61 5.90 -15.24
CA HIS A 34 -10.29 4.62 -15.42
C HIS A 34 -9.32 3.48 -15.08
N LEU A 35 -9.74 2.60 -14.18
CA LEU A 35 -8.95 1.43 -13.80
C LEU A 35 -9.30 0.28 -14.74
N GLU A 36 -8.33 -0.13 -15.54
CA GLU A 36 -8.45 -1.27 -16.46
C GLU A 36 -7.67 -2.45 -15.88
N LEU A 37 -8.35 -3.59 -15.65
CA LEU A 37 -7.71 -4.80 -15.14
C LEU A 37 -6.79 -5.42 -16.21
N ASP A 38 -5.55 -5.72 -15.85
CA ASP A 38 -4.59 -6.40 -16.74
C ASP A 38 -5.03 -7.88 -16.85
N SER A 39 -5.33 -8.34 -18.07
CA SER A 39 -5.89 -9.66 -18.37
C SER A 39 -4.89 -10.82 -18.21
N ALA A 40 -3.76 -10.61 -17.52
CA ALA A 40 -2.77 -11.65 -17.27
C ALA A 40 -3.25 -12.55 -16.11
N GLU A 41 -4.10 -13.53 -16.44
CA GLU A 41 -4.83 -14.43 -15.51
C GLU A 41 -3.94 -15.28 -14.56
N HIS A 42 -2.62 -15.24 -14.68
CA HIS A 42 -1.70 -16.13 -13.95
C HIS A 42 -0.99 -15.46 -12.76
N ARG A 43 -1.45 -14.30 -12.28
CA ARG A 43 -0.77 -13.54 -11.22
C ARG A 43 -1.55 -13.56 -9.91
N GLN A 44 -0.87 -13.89 -8.81
CA GLN A 44 -1.43 -13.87 -7.44
C GLN A 44 -1.88 -12.48 -6.99
N VAL A 45 -1.26 -11.43 -7.54
CA VAL A 45 -1.63 -10.03 -7.31
C VAL A 45 -2.27 -9.48 -8.57
N ARG A 46 -3.48 -8.93 -8.43
CA ARG A 46 -4.18 -8.25 -9.52
C ARG A 46 -3.44 -6.98 -9.89
N ASN A 47 -3.28 -6.77 -11.19
CA ASN A 47 -2.61 -5.58 -11.71
C ASN A 47 -3.60 -4.78 -12.53
N PHE A 48 -3.49 -3.47 -12.44
CA PHE A 48 -4.31 -2.55 -13.19
C PHE A 48 -3.44 -1.60 -14.01
N ARG A 49 -4.05 -1.01 -15.02
CA ARG A 49 -3.56 0.19 -15.68
C ARG A 49 -4.51 1.33 -15.37
N VAL A 50 -3.96 2.48 -15.06
CA VAL A 50 -4.74 3.69 -14.82
C VAL A 50 -4.78 4.47 -16.13
N ARG A 51 -5.87 4.33 -16.88
CA ARG A 51 -6.07 5.11 -18.10
C ARG A 51 -6.53 6.52 -17.74
N VAL A 52 -5.85 7.50 -18.30
CA VAL A 52 -6.13 8.92 -18.13
C VAL A 52 -6.86 9.40 -19.37
N GLN A 53 -8.11 9.81 -19.21
CA GLN A 53 -8.95 10.31 -20.29
C GLN A 53 -9.25 11.79 -20.09
N LEU A 54 -9.18 12.56 -21.17
CA LEU A 54 -9.56 13.97 -21.18
C LEU A 54 -11.10 14.06 -21.29
N GLU A 55 -11.71 14.83 -20.39
CA GLU A 55 -13.15 15.06 -20.33
C GLU A 55 -13.49 16.51 -20.65
N CYS A 56 -14.62 16.70 -21.32
CA CYS A 56 -15.09 18.03 -21.65
C CYS A 56 -15.79 18.63 -20.45
N THR A 57 -15.35 19.81 -20.02
CA THR A 57 -15.99 20.57 -18.95
C THR A 57 -17.05 21.54 -19.45
N CYS A 58 -17.35 21.57 -20.76
CA CYS A 58 -18.39 22.43 -21.33
C CYS A 58 -19.78 21.97 -20.86
N THR A 59 -20.60 22.92 -20.42
CA THR A 59 -22.04 22.71 -20.21
C THR A 59 -22.73 22.49 -21.56
N LYS A 60 -23.63 21.50 -21.63
CA LYS A 60 -24.38 21.14 -22.86
C LYS A 60 -25.11 22.33 -23.51
N GLU A 61 -25.48 23.35 -22.72
CA GLU A 61 -26.19 24.55 -23.17
C GLU A 61 -25.31 25.59 -23.88
N GLN A 62 -23.98 25.47 -23.83
CA GLN A 62 -23.05 26.43 -24.45
C GLN A 62 -22.39 25.91 -25.75
N GLN A 63 -22.91 24.82 -26.33
CA GLN A 63 -22.35 24.21 -27.56
C GLN A 63 -22.45 25.07 -28.83
N GLY A 64 -22.94 26.31 -28.74
CA GLY A 64 -23.05 27.26 -29.86
C GLY A 64 -22.23 28.55 -29.72
N GLU A 65 -21.62 28.82 -28.56
CA GLU A 65 -20.73 29.97 -28.36
C GLU A 65 -19.27 29.49 -28.32
N ASN A 66 -18.31 30.38 -28.57
CA ASN A 66 -16.89 30.08 -28.75
C ASN A 66 -16.21 29.62 -27.43
N VAL A 67 -16.64 28.48 -26.86
CA VAL A 67 -16.14 27.97 -25.58
C VAL A 67 -14.83 27.22 -25.82
N LEU A 68 -13.71 27.88 -25.55
CA LEU A 68 -12.39 27.28 -25.59
C LEU A 68 -12.21 26.34 -24.38
N CYS A 69 -12.48 25.04 -24.57
CA CYS A 69 -12.09 24.00 -23.62
C CYS A 69 -10.97 23.13 -24.20
N PHE A 70 -10.28 22.37 -23.35
CA PHE A 70 -9.14 21.53 -23.75
C PHE A 70 -9.46 20.53 -24.90
N LEU A 71 -10.73 20.15 -25.07
CA LEU A 71 -11.18 19.28 -26.16
C LEU A 71 -11.66 20.02 -27.40
N HIS A 72 -12.24 21.21 -27.25
CA HIS A 72 -12.86 21.96 -28.35
C HIS A 72 -11.98 23.08 -28.91
N GLN A 73 -10.73 23.20 -28.44
CA GLN A 73 -9.77 24.15 -29.00
C GLN A 73 -9.23 23.63 -30.36
N PRO A 74 -9.20 24.47 -31.42
CA PRO A 74 -8.64 24.09 -32.71
C PRO A 74 -7.16 23.68 -32.59
N GLU A 75 -6.76 22.63 -33.32
CA GLU A 75 -5.45 21.97 -33.19
C GLU A 75 -4.25 22.93 -33.30
N GLU A 76 -4.37 24.02 -34.08
CA GLU A 76 -3.31 24.99 -34.28
C GLU A 76 -3.01 25.87 -33.06
N GLU A 77 -4.02 26.21 -32.26
CA GLU A 77 -3.84 26.98 -31.01
C GLU A 77 -3.35 26.09 -29.86
N ARG A 78 -3.73 24.80 -29.88
CA ARG A 78 -3.19 23.78 -28.98
C ARG A 78 -1.67 23.68 -29.10
N ARG A 79 -1.11 23.74 -30.31
CA ARG A 79 0.35 23.62 -30.53
C ARG A 79 1.16 24.84 -30.11
N ARG A 80 0.55 26.04 -30.04
CA ARG A 80 1.25 27.30 -29.74
C ARG A 80 1.30 27.68 -28.26
N SER A 81 0.49 27.02 -27.42
CA SER A 81 0.26 27.40 -26.01
C SER A 81 0.72 26.37 -24.97
N GLN A 82 1.26 25.22 -25.39
CA GLN A 82 1.45 24.08 -24.49
C GLN A 82 2.75 24.14 -23.68
N ASP A 83 2.63 24.57 -22.42
CA ASP A 83 3.35 23.89 -21.35
C ASP A 83 3.09 22.37 -21.47
N PRO A 84 4.07 21.50 -21.13
CA PRO A 84 3.92 20.06 -21.29
C PRO A 84 2.63 19.58 -20.59
N SER A 85 1.76 18.91 -21.34
CA SER A 85 0.48 18.47 -20.81
C SER A 85 0.68 17.45 -19.68
N LEU A 86 -0.35 17.24 -18.86
CA LEU A 86 -0.29 16.19 -17.84
C LEU A 86 -0.02 14.80 -18.46
N LEU A 87 -0.53 14.54 -19.67
CA LEU A 87 -0.25 13.32 -20.41
C LEU A 87 1.24 13.21 -20.76
N ASP A 88 1.86 14.29 -21.24
CA ASP A 88 3.28 14.30 -21.59
C ASP A 88 4.16 14.09 -20.34
N THR A 89 3.76 14.72 -19.24
CA THR A 89 4.51 14.76 -17.98
C THR A 89 4.40 13.46 -17.18
N LEU A 90 3.20 12.90 -17.04
CA LEU A 90 2.91 11.80 -16.11
C LEU A 90 2.52 10.49 -16.79
N CYS A 91 2.12 10.50 -18.07
CA CYS A 91 1.59 9.32 -18.74
C CYS A 91 2.56 8.74 -19.78
N THR A 92 2.49 7.44 -20.01
CA THR A 92 3.04 6.77 -21.20
C THR A 92 1.84 6.36 -22.04
N ASP A 93 1.75 6.89 -23.25
CA ASP A 93 0.53 6.93 -24.05
C ASP A 93 -0.64 7.57 -23.28
N SER A 94 -1.71 6.81 -23.03
CA SER A 94 -2.87 7.24 -22.23
C SER A 94 -2.87 6.66 -20.82
N TYR A 95 -1.79 6.01 -20.37
CA TYR A 95 -1.72 5.37 -19.06
C TYR A 95 -0.78 6.10 -18.11
N LEU A 96 -1.22 6.27 -16.88
CA LEU A 96 -0.41 6.89 -15.84
C LEU A 96 0.84 6.05 -15.57
N ASP A 97 2.00 6.66 -15.76
CA ASP A 97 3.28 5.98 -15.65
C ASP A 97 3.87 6.23 -14.26
N VAL A 98 4.13 5.14 -13.53
CA VAL A 98 4.66 5.18 -12.17
C VAL A 98 6.03 5.86 -12.13
N HIS A 99 6.91 5.60 -13.10
CA HIS A 99 8.25 6.17 -13.10
C HIS A 99 8.21 7.67 -13.37
N LYS A 100 7.37 8.11 -14.31
CA LYS A 100 7.13 9.53 -14.58
C LYS A 100 6.52 10.22 -13.36
N THR A 101 5.52 9.60 -12.74
CA THR A 101 4.83 10.11 -11.54
C THR A 101 5.80 10.28 -10.37
N ALA A 102 6.59 9.25 -10.06
CA ALA A 102 7.58 9.31 -8.98
C ALA A 102 8.64 10.39 -9.26
N ARG A 103 9.15 10.46 -10.50
CA ARG A 103 10.13 11.48 -10.88
C ARG A 103 9.57 12.90 -10.75
N TRP A 104 8.35 13.13 -11.25
CA TRP A 104 7.69 14.43 -11.15
C TRP A 104 7.52 14.84 -9.68
N PHE A 105 7.03 13.94 -8.84
CA PHE A 105 6.82 14.22 -7.42
C PHE A 105 8.15 14.45 -6.69
N HIS A 106 9.20 13.71 -7.03
CA HIS A 106 10.55 13.96 -6.51
C HIS A 106 11.05 15.38 -6.83
N GLN A 107 10.84 15.87 -8.05
CA GLN A 107 11.22 17.23 -8.42
C GLN A 107 10.35 18.27 -7.69
N LEU A 108 9.05 18.00 -7.56
CA LEU A 108 8.15 18.87 -6.81
C LEU A 108 8.60 19.02 -5.36
N VAL A 109 8.85 17.91 -4.65
CA VAL A 109 9.33 17.95 -3.25
C VAL A 109 10.65 18.70 -3.13
N ARG A 110 11.58 18.47 -4.07
CA ARG A 110 12.87 19.18 -4.09
C ARG A 110 12.69 20.69 -4.25
N ALA A 111 11.77 21.11 -5.11
CA ALA A 111 11.51 22.52 -5.39
C ALA A 111 10.79 23.22 -4.23
N ILE A 112 9.83 22.55 -3.57
CA ILE A 112 9.06 23.15 -2.47
C ILE A 112 9.78 23.09 -1.12
N TRP A 113 10.68 22.11 -0.89
CA TRP A 113 11.31 21.89 0.41
C TRP A 113 11.94 23.17 1.01
N PRO A 114 12.73 23.97 0.27
CA PRO A 114 13.33 25.20 0.82
C PRO A 114 12.31 26.26 1.25
N ALA A 115 11.08 26.21 0.74
CA ALA A 115 10.01 27.14 1.11
C ALA A 115 9.25 26.69 2.37
N LEU A 116 9.45 25.46 2.84
CA LEU A 116 8.78 24.94 4.03
C LEU A 116 9.51 25.39 5.31
N PRO A 117 8.79 25.81 6.36
CA PRO A 117 9.40 26.21 7.64
C PRO A 117 10.29 25.13 8.26
N GLN A 118 9.97 23.85 8.02
CA GLN A 118 10.72 22.71 8.53
C GLN A 118 12.15 22.64 7.97
N SER A 119 12.39 23.21 6.78
CA SER A 119 13.72 23.19 6.14
C SER A 119 14.79 23.95 6.90
N HIS A 120 14.41 24.85 7.82
CA HIS A 120 15.36 25.58 8.67
C HIS A 120 16.08 24.68 9.68
N ASN A 121 15.39 23.65 10.18
CA ASN A 121 15.89 22.78 11.25
C ASN A 121 16.10 21.33 10.80
N TRP A 122 15.61 20.98 9.61
CA TRP A 122 15.68 19.63 9.05
C TRP A 122 16.32 19.64 7.67
N HIS A 123 17.25 18.71 7.46
CA HIS A 123 17.87 18.44 6.18
C HIS A 123 17.17 17.27 5.50
N LEU A 124 16.65 17.51 4.30
CA LEU A 124 16.02 16.50 3.46
C LEU A 124 17.04 15.94 2.46
N THR A 125 17.24 14.63 2.52
CA THR A 125 18.03 13.87 1.54
C THR A 125 17.10 12.99 0.71
N LEU A 126 17.15 13.16 -0.60
CA LEU A 126 16.42 12.33 -1.56
C LEU A 126 17.12 10.98 -1.69
N LEU A 127 16.38 9.89 -1.52
CA LEU A 127 16.89 8.54 -1.71
C LEU A 127 16.48 8.00 -3.09
N PRO A 128 17.35 7.22 -3.76
CA PRO A 128 17.07 6.71 -5.09
C PRO A 128 15.93 5.68 -5.04
N SER A 129 14.88 5.92 -5.82
CA SER A 129 13.83 4.96 -6.12
C SER A 129 13.17 5.31 -7.45
N ARG A 130 12.71 4.30 -8.18
CA ARG A 130 12.05 4.47 -9.48
C ARG A 130 10.53 4.51 -9.37
N ARG A 131 9.96 3.96 -8.30
CA ARG A 131 8.52 3.69 -8.17
C ARG A 131 7.85 4.31 -6.93
N CYS A 132 8.64 4.85 -6.03
CA CYS A 132 8.17 5.58 -4.86
C CYS A 132 9.13 6.75 -4.62
N CYS A 133 8.70 7.70 -3.81
CA CYS A 133 9.55 8.79 -3.37
C CYS A 133 10.04 8.53 -1.96
N GLN A 134 11.31 8.17 -1.85
CA GLN A 134 11.96 7.96 -0.56
C GLN A 134 12.77 9.17 -0.15
N PHE A 135 12.62 9.57 1.11
CA PHE A 135 13.31 10.71 1.70
C PHE A 135 13.88 10.31 3.06
N ARG A 136 15.02 10.89 3.41
CA ARG A 136 15.52 10.92 4.77
C ARG A 136 15.47 12.37 5.25
N VAL A 137 14.85 12.61 6.39
CA VAL A 137 14.87 13.93 7.05
C VAL A 137 15.65 13.80 8.35
N THR A 138 16.61 14.69 8.58
CA THR A 138 17.45 14.68 9.78
C THR A 138 17.71 16.08 10.32
N ASN A 139 17.75 16.23 11.64
CA ASN A 139 18.15 17.47 12.33
C ASN A 139 19.53 17.32 13.03
N GLY A 140 20.28 16.26 12.71
CA GLY A 140 21.57 15.93 13.33
C GLY A 140 21.49 15.05 14.58
N GLN A 141 20.35 15.04 15.28
CA GLN A 141 20.10 14.13 16.41
C GLN A 141 19.18 12.98 16.03
N GLU A 142 18.13 13.30 15.29
CA GLU A 142 17.10 12.39 14.83
C GLU A 142 17.17 12.23 13.31
N SER A 143 16.76 11.07 12.83
CA SER A 143 16.66 10.77 11.40
C SER A 143 15.44 9.92 11.14
N PHE A 144 14.56 10.37 10.25
CA PHE A 144 13.38 9.62 9.84
C PHE A 144 13.47 9.25 8.36
N ARG A 145 13.13 8.01 8.05
CA ARG A 145 12.96 7.55 6.67
C ARG A 145 11.48 7.57 6.32
N ILE A 146 11.15 8.32 5.28
CA ILE A 146 9.78 8.45 4.77
C ILE A 146 9.75 7.82 3.38
N GLU A 147 8.78 6.94 3.15
CA GLU A 147 8.52 6.34 1.86
C GLU A 147 7.12 6.76 1.40
N MET A 148 7.06 7.57 0.36
CA MET A 148 5.82 8.01 -0.25
C MET A 148 5.55 7.18 -1.50
N GLN A 149 4.48 6.41 -1.46
CA GLN A 149 3.97 5.64 -2.60
C GLN A 149 2.69 6.30 -3.12
N PHE A 150 2.41 6.14 -4.40
CA PHE A 150 1.23 6.71 -5.02
C PHE A 150 0.16 5.63 -5.14
N GLY A 151 -1.11 6.02 -5.09
CA GLY A 151 -2.16 5.09 -5.45
C GLY A 151 -3.45 5.76 -5.90
N VAL A 152 -4.22 5.01 -6.69
CA VAL A 152 -5.55 5.39 -7.16
C VAL A 152 -6.55 4.48 -6.45
N GLN A 153 -7.58 5.08 -5.86
CA GLN A 153 -8.61 4.35 -5.13
C GLN A 153 -9.50 3.57 -6.10
N ARG A 154 -9.84 2.32 -5.76
CA ARG A 154 -10.83 1.54 -6.52
C ARG A 154 -12.24 1.96 -6.09
N GLY A 155 -12.88 2.80 -6.89
CA GLY A 155 -14.22 3.33 -6.57
C GLY A 155 -14.19 4.10 -5.24
N ASP A 156 -15.13 3.80 -4.36
CA ASP A 156 -15.22 4.36 -2.99
C ASP A 156 -14.72 3.38 -1.90
N SER A 157 -14.03 2.31 -2.30
CA SER A 157 -13.53 1.26 -1.41
C SER A 157 -12.19 1.61 -0.74
N ASP A 158 -11.77 0.80 0.23
CA ASP A 158 -10.46 0.90 0.90
C ASP A 158 -9.34 0.14 0.18
N ILE A 159 -9.61 -0.29 -1.05
CA ILE A 159 -8.64 -0.94 -1.93
C ILE A 159 -8.08 0.08 -2.91
N PHE A 160 -6.76 0.03 -3.09
CA PHE A 160 -6.03 0.94 -3.97
C PHE A 160 -5.25 0.12 -4.99
N VAL A 161 -4.94 0.74 -6.12
CA VAL A 161 -3.84 0.30 -6.98
C VAL A 161 -2.66 1.21 -6.69
N SER A 162 -1.47 0.64 -6.51
CA SER A 162 -0.32 1.37 -5.98
C SER A 162 0.87 1.36 -6.93
N SER A 163 1.79 2.29 -6.70
CA SER A 163 3.01 2.41 -7.48
C SER A 163 4.04 1.32 -7.17
N LEU A 164 3.91 0.60 -6.04
CA LEU A 164 4.83 -0.45 -5.65
C LEU A 164 4.80 -1.62 -6.63
N PRO A 165 5.96 -2.22 -6.95
CA PRO A 165 6.01 -3.35 -7.87
C PRO A 165 5.43 -4.61 -7.22
N ALA A 166 4.71 -5.42 -8.00
CA ALA A 166 4.28 -6.75 -7.58
C ALA A 166 5.42 -7.77 -7.70
N TYR A 167 6.33 -7.56 -8.64
CA TYR A 167 7.46 -8.43 -8.94
C TYR A 167 8.60 -7.67 -9.64
N ALA A 168 9.79 -8.29 -9.70
CA ALA A 168 10.94 -7.72 -10.39
C ALA A 168 10.63 -7.50 -11.88
N GLY A 169 10.80 -6.27 -12.37
CA GLY A 169 10.51 -5.93 -13.76
C GLY A 169 9.04 -5.59 -14.05
N THR A 170 8.23 -5.29 -13.03
CA THR A 170 6.86 -4.76 -13.22
C THR A 170 6.89 -3.54 -14.19
N PRO A 171 6.17 -3.57 -15.33
CA PRO A 171 6.09 -2.47 -16.31
C PRO A 171 5.61 -1.16 -15.69
N SER A 172 6.19 -0.02 -16.08
CA SER A 172 5.93 1.30 -15.45
C SER A 172 4.48 1.77 -15.49
N THR A 173 3.67 1.25 -16.41
CA THR A 173 2.23 1.52 -16.52
C THR A 173 1.35 0.57 -15.71
N LEU A 174 1.92 -0.48 -15.10
CA LEU A 174 1.20 -1.37 -14.19
C LEU A 174 1.23 -0.86 -12.75
N TRP A 175 0.02 -0.85 -12.17
CA TRP A 175 -0.31 -0.49 -10.80
C TRP A 175 -0.92 -1.71 -10.10
N PRO A 176 -0.13 -2.45 -9.30
CA PRO A 176 -0.64 -3.59 -8.53
C PRO A 176 -1.64 -3.17 -7.46
N GLU A 177 -2.64 -4.01 -7.24
CA GLU A 177 -3.60 -3.85 -6.15
C GLU A 177 -2.91 -3.96 -4.79
N THR A 178 -3.37 -3.16 -3.84
CA THR A 178 -2.91 -3.18 -2.45
C THR A 178 -4.08 -3.07 -1.48
N CYS A 179 -3.99 -3.87 -0.41
CA CYS A 179 -4.93 -3.84 0.72
C CYS A 179 -4.41 -2.98 1.89
N ALA A 180 -3.29 -2.25 1.73
CA ALA A 180 -2.61 -1.59 2.85
C ALA A 180 -3.50 -0.59 3.61
N VAL A 181 -4.43 0.10 2.93
CA VAL A 181 -5.38 1.01 3.59
C VAL A 181 -6.44 0.25 4.38
N ALA A 182 -7.00 -0.83 3.81
CA ALA A 182 -7.92 -1.71 4.51
C ALA A 182 -7.28 -2.36 5.75
N GLU A 183 -6.02 -2.81 5.65
CA GLU A 183 -5.27 -3.35 6.79
C GLU A 183 -5.01 -2.30 7.87
N MET A 184 -4.62 -1.09 7.47
CA MET A 184 -4.44 0.03 8.39
C MET A 184 -5.74 0.36 9.13
N LYS A 185 -6.87 0.42 8.41
CA LYS A 185 -8.18 0.61 9.02
C LYS A 185 -8.55 -0.51 9.98
N PHE A 186 -8.21 -1.77 9.67
CA PHE A 186 -8.40 -2.88 10.59
C PHE A 186 -7.64 -2.66 11.91
N PHE A 187 -6.36 -2.26 11.86
CA PHE A 187 -5.62 -1.93 13.09
C PHE A 187 -6.21 -0.73 13.83
N GLN A 188 -6.70 0.30 13.13
CA GLN A 188 -7.42 1.41 13.75
C GLN A 188 -8.69 0.94 14.47
N HIS A 189 -9.47 0.06 13.84
CA HIS A 189 -10.67 -0.53 14.42
C HIS A 189 -10.35 -1.30 15.71
N ILE A 190 -9.31 -2.13 15.69
CA ILE A 190 -8.83 -2.87 16.87
C ILE A 190 -8.37 -1.88 17.97
N ALA A 191 -7.61 -0.85 17.61
CA ALA A 191 -7.11 0.14 18.56
C ALA A 191 -8.23 0.90 19.27
N ARG A 192 -9.33 1.22 18.59
CA ARG A 192 -10.51 1.88 19.20
C ARG A 192 -11.19 1.01 20.27
N GLN A 193 -11.09 -0.30 20.17
CA GLN A 193 -11.70 -1.25 21.10
C GLN A 193 -10.72 -1.79 22.15
N ALA A 194 -9.42 -1.54 21.96
CA ALA A 194 -8.38 -2.08 22.81
C ALA A 194 -8.43 -1.42 24.20
N PRO A 195 -8.44 -2.20 25.29
CA PRO A 195 -8.18 -1.66 26.62
C PRO A 195 -6.78 -1.01 26.70
N PRO A 196 -6.56 -0.04 27.60
CA PRO A 196 -5.27 0.64 27.74
C PRO A 196 -4.09 -0.30 28.01
N ASP A 197 -4.34 -1.47 28.62
CA ASP A 197 -3.34 -2.49 28.95
C ASP A 197 -3.19 -3.58 27.87
N SER A 198 -3.78 -3.40 26.69
CA SER A 198 -3.66 -4.36 25.59
C SER A 198 -2.24 -4.44 25.04
N LEU A 199 -1.77 -5.66 24.80
CA LEU A 199 -0.42 -6.00 24.38
C LEU A 199 -0.37 -6.59 22.96
N HIS A 200 -1.45 -6.51 22.19
CA HIS A 200 -1.52 -7.11 20.85
C HIS A 200 -0.41 -6.64 19.90
N LEU A 201 -0.15 -5.32 19.85
CA LEU A 201 0.96 -4.77 19.07
C LEU A 201 2.32 -5.19 19.62
N ARG A 202 2.46 -5.33 20.95
CA ARG A 202 3.72 -5.80 21.56
C ARG A 202 4.01 -7.26 21.21
N CYS A 203 2.98 -8.11 21.10
CA CYS A 203 3.14 -9.48 20.61
C CYS A 203 3.67 -9.48 19.17
N LEU A 204 3.06 -8.67 18.27
CA LEU A 204 3.51 -8.57 16.88
C LEU A 204 4.94 -7.99 16.77
N GLN A 205 5.26 -6.97 17.57
CA GLN A 205 6.61 -6.39 17.66
C GLN A 205 7.65 -7.43 18.09
N LEU A 206 7.32 -8.29 19.07
CA LEU A 206 8.24 -9.33 19.51
C LEU A 206 8.57 -10.30 18.36
N PHE A 207 7.55 -10.83 17.67
CA PHE A 207 7.77 -11.75 16.56
C PHE A 207 8.50 -11.08 15.39
N THR A 208 8.13 -9.86 15.01
CA THR A 208 8.81 -9.14 13.93
C THR A 208 10.28 -8.80 14.24
N ARG A 209 10.64 -8.66 15.53
CA ARG A 209 12.04 -8.55 15.96
C ARG A 209 12.77 -9.89 15.91
N LEU A 210 12.14 -10.98 16.36
CA LEU A 210 12.72 -12.33 16.32
C LEU A 210 13.00 -12.81 14.88
N LEU A 211 12.18 -12.37 13.93
CA LEU A 211 12.35 -12.69 12.51
C LEU A 211 13.55 -12.04 11.82
N LEU A 212 14.25 -11.10 12.46
CA LEU A 212 15.40 -10.43 11.87
C LEU A 212 16.59 -11.41 11.78
N GLY A 213 16.59 -12.24 10.73
CA GLY A 213 17.55 -13.32 10.49
C GLY A 213 16.92 -14.66 10.12
N ILE A 214 15.59 -14.76 10.09
CA ILE A 214 14.82 -15.97 9.77
C ILE A 214 14.00 -15.69 8.49
N GLY A 215 13.81 -16.68 7.61
CA GLY A 215 13.25 -16.50 6.26
C GLY A 215 11.81 -16.03 6.14
N PHE A 216 11.12 -15.69 7.24
CA PHE A 216 9.75 -15.15 7.19
C PHE A 216 9.72 -13.63 7.08
N SER A 217 8.77 -13.13 6.30
CA SER A 217 8.52 -11.69 6.20
C SER A 217 7.78 -11.16 7.44
N THR A 218 8.00 -9.88 7.78
CA THR A 218 7.20 -9.20 8.81
C THR A 218 5.72 -9.15 8.45
N TYR A 219 5.39 -9.11 7.15
CA TYR A 219 4.03 -9.18 6.64
C TYR A 219 3.35 -10.52 6.94
N THR A 220 4.08 -11.64 6.93
CA THR A 220 3.57 -12.95 7.34
C THR A 220 3.07 -12.91 8.79
N MET A 221 3.85 -12.35 9.71
CA MET A 221 3.45 -12.23 11.12
C MET A 221 2.30 -11.26 11.32
N LYS A 222 2.30 -10.15 10.57
CA LYS A 222 1.16 -9.22 10.54
C LYS A 222 -0.13 -9.97 10.19
N THR A 223 -0.12 -10.74 9.11
CA THR A 223 -1.29 -11.52 8.67
C THR A 223 -1.73 -12.55 9.71
N VAL A 224 -0.80 -13.29 10.33
CA VAL A 224 -1.13 -14.23 11.42
C VAL A 224 -1.81 -13.51 12.59
N VAL A 225 -1.26 -12.37 13.03
CA VAL A 225 -1.83 -11.58 14.13
C VAL A 225 -3.19 -11.00 13.76
N MET A 226 -3.40 -10.54 12.52
CA MET A 226 -4.71 -10.06 12.08
C MET A 226 -5.78 -11.18 12.13
N HIS A 227 -5.45 -12.39 11.68
CA HIS A 227 -6.33 -13.58 11.80
C HIS A 227 -6.62 -13.97 13.25
N LEU A 228 -5.69 -13.74 14.17
CA LEU A 228 -5.94 -13.94 15.60
C LEU A 228 -6.77 -12.80 16.19
N LEU A 229 -6.58 -11.56 15.77
CA LEU A 229 -7.32 -10.40 16.27
C LEU A 229 -8.80 -10.42 15.87
N ILE A 230 -9.12 -10.97 14.70
CA ILE A 230 -10.52 -11.13 14.27
C ILE A 230 -11.25 -12.27 14.99
N THR A 231 -10.52 -13.23 15.56
CA THR A 231 -11.10 -14.41 16.25
C THR A 231 -11.06 -14.30 17.78
N ILE A 232 -10.08 -13.59 18.33
CA ILE A 232 -9.87 -13.43 19.76
C ILE A 232 -10.13 -11.97 20.14
N PRO A 233 -11.13 -11.69 21.00
CA PRO A 233 -11.44 -10.33 21.43
C PRO A 233 -10.20 -9.61 21.97
N VAL A 234 -10.02 -8.34 21.60
CA VAL A 234 -8.84 -7.54 21.96
C VAL A 234 -8.62 -7.42 23.48
N SER A 235 -9.69 -7.54 24.27
CA SER A 235 -9.63 -7.60 25.75
C SER A 235 -8.89 -8.82 26.30
N LYS A 236 -8.72 -9.88 25.51
CA LYS A 236 -7.94 -11.09 25.86
C LYS A 236 -6.46 -10.96 25.51
N TRP A 237 -6.01 -9.80 25.05
CA TRP A 237 -4.60 -9.49 24.76
C TRP A 237 -3.92 -8.72 25.90
N CYS A 238 -4.36 -8.90 27.14
CA CYS A 238 -3.76 -8.27 28.32
C CYS A 238 -2.58 -9.08 28.89
N ARG A 239 -1.88 -8.49 29.87
CA ARG A 239 -0.70 -9.08 30.53
C ARG A 239 -0.93 -10.50 31.05
N ARG A 240 -2.10 -10.79 31.61
CA ARG A 240 -2.45 -12.13 32.15
C ARG A 240 -2.38 -13.23 31.09
N HIS A 241 -2.74 -12.91 29.84
CA HIS A 241 -2.80 -13.88 28.75
C HIS A 241 -1.62 -13.75 27.78
N PHE A 242 -0.63 -12.90 28.09
CA PHE A 242 0.45 -12.55 27.17
C PHE A 242 1.19 -13.77 26.61
N LEU A 243 1.68 -14.68 27.47
CA LEU A 243 2.35 -15.91 27.04
C LEU A 243 1.45 -16.80 26.18
N ARG A 244 0.14 -16.87 26.51
CA ARG A 244 -0.83 -17.61 25.70
C ARG A 244 -1.00 -16.99 24.31
N ARG A 245 -1.05 -15.66 24.20
CA ARG A 245 -1.10 -14.98 22.89
C ARG A 245 0.15 -15.27 22.07
N LEU A 246 1.34 -15.30 22.68
CA LEU A 246 2.58 -15.66 21.98
C LEU A 246 2.56 -17.10 21.47
N MET A 247 2.13 -18.06 22.31
CA MET A 247 1.95 -19.45 21.88
C MET A 247 0.92 -19.59 20.77
N ASP A 248 -0.19 -18.85 20.84
CA ASP A 248 -1.23 -18.89 19.79
C ASP A 248 -0.69 -18.37 18.46
N ILE A 249 0.12 -17.29 18.44
CA ILE A 249 0.82 -16.81 17.24
C ILE A 249 1.76 -17.87 16.67
N SER A 250 2.63 -18.45 17.51
CA SER A 250 3.57 -19.50 17.10
C SER A 250 2.85 -20.73 16.56
N ASN A 251 1.78 -21.17 17.24
CA ASN A 251 0.99 -22.33 16.83
C ASN A 251 0.25 -22.08 15.51
N THR A 252 -0.34 -20.90 15.32
CA THR A 252 -0.99 -20.55 14.05
C THR A 252 0.01 -20.52 12.90
N LEU A 253 1.21 -19.97 13.13
CA LEU A 253 2.28 -20.02 12.14
C LEU A 253 2.67 -21.46 11.80
N ARG A 254 2.92 -22.31 12.81
CA ARG A 254 3.24 -23.72 12.62
C ARG A 254 2.18 -24.46 11.80
N LEU A 255 0.91 -24.33 12.21
CA LEU A 255 -0.20 -24.97 11.52
C LEU A 255 -0.28 -24.50 10.06
N SER A 256 -0.10 -23.20 9.82
CA SER A 256 -0.08 -22.63 8.46
C SER A 256 1.06 -23.20 7.61
N LEU A 257 2.22 -23.48 8.21
CA LEU A 257 3.36 -24.13 7.54
C LEU A 257 3.11 -25.60 7.27
N GLU A 258 2.52 -26.34 8.21
CA GLU A 258 2.15 -27.76 8.05
C GLU A 258 1.17 -27.94 6.90
N VAL A 259 0.15 -27.09 6.80
CA VAL A 259 -0.83 -27.11 5.69
C VAL A 259 -0.38 -26.31 4.47
N LYS A 260 0.81 -25.68 4.51
CA LYS A 260 1.39 -24.84 3.43
C LYS A 260 0.45 -23.73 2.95
N ARG A 261 -0.40 -23.23 3.83
CA ARG A 261 -1.42 -22.23 3.51
C ARG A 261 -1.54 -21.18 4.61
N LEU A 262 -1.35 -19.93 4.21
CA LEU A 262 -1.69 -18.74 5.00
C LEU A 262 -2.47 -17.80 4.09
N ASP A 263 -3.78 -17.71 4.32
CA ASP A 263 -4.66 -16.88 3.51
C ASP A 263 -4.41 -15.39 3.76
N HIS A 264 -4.46 -14.59 2.68
CA HIS A 264 -4.47 -13.14 2.76
C HIS A 264 -5.61 -12.67 3.69
N PHE A 265 -5.33 -11.70 4.57
CA PHE A 265 -6.31 -11.32 5.60
C PHE A 265 -7.53 -10.55 5.08
N ILE A 266 -7.35 -9.64 4.11
CA ILE A 266 -8.43 -8.77 3.61
C ILE A 266 -9.30 -9.46 2.54
N VAL A 267 -8.68 -9.97 1.47
CA VAL A 267 -9.37 -10.58 0.33
C VAL A 267 -10.17 -11.82 0.77
N GLY A 268 -11.45 -11.90 0.39
CA GLY A 268 -12.33 -13.04 0.71
C GLY A 268 -12.83 -13.09 2.16
N ASN A 269 -12.41 -12.17 3.03
CA ASN A 269 -12.74 -12.22 4.45
C ASN A 269 -14.09 -11.55 4.77
N GLN A 270 -15.12 -12.37 4.98
CA GLN A 270 -16.49 -11.90 5.28
C GLN A 270 -16.67 -11.38 6.71
N ARG A 271 -15.65 -11.47 7.57
CA ARG A 271 -15.76 -11.08 8.99
C ARG A 271 -15.20 -9.69 9.28
N LEU A 272 -14.78 -8.96 8.25
CA LEU A 272 -14.20 -7.63 8.41
C LEU A 272 -15.24 -6.64 8.98
N PRO A 273 -14.79 -5.66 9.78
CA PRO A 273 -15.64 -4.58 10.24
C PRO A 273 -16.31 -3.81 9.10
N GLU A 274 -17.56 -3.37 9.29
CA GLU A 274 -18.35 -2.64 8.28
C GLU A 274 -17.69 -1.32 7.81
N GLU A 275 -16.83 -0.72 8.63
CA GLU A 275 -16.07 0.49 8.28
C GLU A 275 -14.98 0.28 7.21
N ILE A 276 -14.64 -0.99 6.92
CA ILE A 276 -13.70 -1.39 5.87
C ILE A 276 -14.52 -1.76 4.63
N ARG A 277 -14.53 -0.86 3.65
CA ARG A 277 -15.29 -1.03 2.41
C ARG A 277 -14.45 -1.77 1.39
N LEU A 278 -14.95 -2.87 0.86
CA LEU A 278 -14.28 -3.65 -0.19
C LEU A 278 -15.15 -3.70 -1.45
N PRO A 279 -14.55 -3.77 -2.65
CA PRO A 279 -15.31 -4.10 -3.86
C PRO A 279 -16.03 -5.46 -3.72
N GLN A 280 -17.36 -5.46 -3.84
CA GLN A 280 -18.19 -6.64 -3.64
C GLN A 280 -17.93 -7.73 -4.70
N ASP A 281 -17.81 -7.29 -5.95
CA ASP A 281 -17.79 -8.17 -7.12
C ASP A 281 -16.56 -9.06 -7.16
N ASP A 282 -15.41 -8.55 -6.72
CA ASP A 282 -14.14 -9.19 -7.03
C ASP A 282 -13.13 -9.25 -5.87
N VAL A 283 -13.31 -8.53 -4.75
CA VAL A 283 -12.41 -8.61 -3.59
C VAL A 283 -13.08 -9.29 -2.41
N GLN A 284 -14.31 -8.88 -2.10
CA GLN A 284 -15.02 -9.41 -0.94
C GLN A 284 -15.36 -10.90 -1.11
N THR A 285 -15.79 -11.32 -2.29
CA THR A 285 -16.25 -12.70 -2.57
C THR A 285 -15.15 -13.61 -3.14
N ALA A 286 -13.94 -13.09 -3.37
CA ALA A 286 -12.85 -13.85 -3.97
C ALA A 286 -12.27 -14.92 -3.02
N GLU A 287 -11.67 -15.95 -3.60
CA GLU A 287 -10.82 -16.86 -2.84
C GLU A 287 -9.59 -16.10 -2.31
N PRO A 288 -9.30 -16.14 -1.00
CA PRO A 288 -8.12 -15.49 -0.43
C PRO A 288 -6.82 -16.03 -1.05
N PRO A 289 -5.93 -15.18 -1.59
CA PRO A 289 -4.62 -15.61 -2.06
C PRO A 289 -3.81 -16.26 -0.93
N ASN A 290 -3.19 -17.41 -1.22
CA ASN A 290 -2.29 -18.08 -0.29
C ASN A 290 -0.90 -17.42 -0.29
N LEU A 291 -0.53 -16.76 0.81
CA LEU A 291 0.80 -16.16 0.99
C LEU A 291 1.94 -17.20 1.02
N PHE A 292 1.62 -18.45 1.35
CA PHE A 292 2.54 -19.59 1.35
C PHE A 292 2.45 -20.42 0.06
N HIS A 293 1.89 -19.88 -1.02
CA HIS A 293 1.82 -20.60 -2.29
C HIS A 293 3.20 -21.10 -2.77
N HIS A 294 4.27 -20.32 -2.58
CA HIS A 294 5.63 -20.76 -2.92
C HIS A 294 6.08 -21.99 -2.10
N LEU A 295 5.68 -22.10 -0.83
CA LEU A 295 5.95 -23.28 0.01
C LEU A 295 5.12 -24.50 -0.41
N ALA A 296 3.93 -24.27 -0.95
CA ALA A 296 3.10 -25.34 -1.51
C ALA A 296 3.75 -25.93 -2.77
N MET A 297 4.41 -25.10 -3.58
CA MET A 297 5.02 -25.48 -4.86
C MET A 297 6.46 -26.01 -4.73
N ASP A 298 7.22 -25.55 -3.73
CA ASP A 298 8.64 -25.92 -3.55
C ASP A 298 8.88 -26.65 -2.20
N PRO A 299 9.14 -27.98 -2.23
CA PRO A 299 9.46 -28.77 -1.04
C PRO A 299 10.72 -28.31 -0.29
N VAL A 300 11.70 -27.73 -1.00
CA VAL A 300 12.94 -27.23 -0.39
C VAL A 300 12.64 -25.95 0.39
N ALA A 301 11.93 -25.00 -0.22
CA ALA A 301 11.47 -23.79 0.47
C ALA A 301 10.59 -24.14 1.68
N HIS A 302 9.72 -25.14 1.56
CA HIS A 302 8.92 -25.63 2.70
C HIS A 302 9.77 -26.21 3.82
N SER A 303 10.74 -27.06 3.49
CA SER A 303 11.65 -27.65 4.47
C SER A 303 12.49 -26.59 5.18
N GLN A 304 12.93 -25.57 4.44
CA GLN A 304 13.62 -24.41 4.99
C GLN A 304 12.71 -23.62 5.93
N GLY A 305 11.47 -23.30 5.52
CA GLY A 305 10.50 -22.62 6.37
C GLY A 305 10.18 -23.39 7.66
N MET A 306 10.11 -24.72 7.59
CA MET A 306 9.95 -25.57 8.79
C MET A 306 11.19 -25.56 9.69
N GLY A 307 12.40 -25.49 9.11
CA GLY A 307 13.64 -25.31 9.86
C GLY A 307 13.69 -23.96 10.56
N ASP A 308 13.43 -22.90 9.82
CA ASP A 308 13.32 -21.51 10.28
C ASP A 308 12.34 -21.36 11.44
N TYR A 309 11.18 -22.02 11.36
CA TYR A 309 10.21 -22.05 12.46
C TYR A 309 10.77 -22.66 13.76
N ARG A 310 11.65 -23.67 13.70
CA ARG A 310 12.24 -24.28 14.91
C ARG A 310 13.23 -23.36 15.62
N HIS A 311 13.68 -22.30 14.95
CA HIS A 311 14.57 -21.28 15.51
C HIS A 311 13.82 -20.08 16.11
N LEU A 312 12.48 -20.02 15.96
CA LEU A 312 11.58 -19.04 16.58
C LEU A 312 11.20 -19.44 18.01
#